data_AF-A0A5D8MNT0-F1
#
_entry.id   AF-A0A5D8MNT0-F1
#
_cell.length_a   1.000
_cell.length_b   1.000
_cell.length_c   1.000
_cell.angle_alpha   90.00
_cell.angle_beta   90.00
_cell.angle_gamma   90.00
#
_symmetry.space_group_name_H-M   'P 1'
#
loop_
_entity.id
_entity.type
_entity.pdbx_description
1 polymer ?
#
loop_
_entity_poly.entity_id
_entity_poly.type
_entity_poly.pdbx_seq_one_letter_code
_entity_poly.pdbx_strand_id
1 'polypeptide(L)' 'MTKKIKCAYHLCKKDVEESKAIERMLHFMHGTLSKDELRKYCSEACAEKDQMAHEL' A
#
# COMPACT_ATOMS: atom_id res chain seq x y z
N MET A 1 0.69 17.03 -17.03
CA MET A 1 1.74 16.51 -16.11
C MET A 1 1.12 15.41 -15.29
N THR A 2 1.49 14.14 -15.52
CA THR A 2 1.00 13.04 -14.67
C THR A 2 1.79 13.00 -13.37
N LYS A 3 1.10 13.18 -12.24
CA LYS A 3 1.69 13.02 -10.91
C LYS A 3 2.07 11.55 -10.74
N LYS A 4 3.30 11.29 -10.32
CA LYS A 4 3.77 9.96 -9.95
C LYS A 4 3.90 9.88 -8.44
N ILE A 5 3.47 8.76 -7.88
CA ILE A 5 3.58 8.44 -6.46
C ILE A 5 4.44 7.19 -6.31
N LYS A 6 5.05 7.00 -5.13
CA LYS A 6 5.71 5.74 -4.82
C LYS A 6 4.71 4.72 -4.34
N CYS A 7 4.87 3.47 -4.78
CA CYS A 7 4.14 2.35 -4.23
C CYS A 7 4.40 2.26 -2.72
N ALA A 8 3.33 2.17 -1.92
CA ALA A 8 3.44 2.08 -0.47
C ALA A 8 4.15 0.79 0.00
N TYR A 9 4.13 -0.27 -0.82
CA TYR A 9 4.88 -1.50 -0.52
C TYR A 9 6.39 -1.25 -0.58
N HIS A 10 7.04 -1.28 0.59
CA HIS A 10 8.43 -0.86 0.77
C HIS A 10 9.45 -1.69 -0.04
N LEU A 11 9.11 -2.93 -0.42
CA LEU A 11 9.95 -3.79 -1.25
C LEU A 11 9.82 -3.51 -2.75
N CYS A 12 8.70 -2.95 -3.22
CA CYS A 12 8.49 -2.71 -4.65
C CYS A 12 9.34 -1.53 -5.15
N LYS A 13 9.46 -0.45 -4.36
CA LYS A 13 10.19 0.79 -4.69
C LYS A 13 9.87 1.42 -6.06
N LYS A 14 8.78 1.01 -6.71
CA LYS A 14 8.34 1.54 -8.01
C LYS A 14 7.55 2.84 -7.85
N ASP A 15 7.79 3.77 -8.77
CA ASP A 15 6.93 4.93 -8.98
C ASP A 15 5.78 4.56 -9.93
N VAL A 16 4.55 4.80 -9.53
CA VAL A 16 3.33 4.60 -10.31
C VAL A 16 2.65 5.94 -10.57
N GLU A 17 2.04 6.09 -11.73
CA GLU A 17 1.20 7.27 -11.98
C GLU A 17 0.01 7.27 -11.02
N GLU A 18 -0.31 8.42 -10.42
CA GLU A 18 -1.41 8.53 -9.46
C GLU A 18 -2.74 8.05 -10.03
N SER A 19 -2.96 8.24 -11.34
CA SER A 19 -4.13 7.75 -12.07
C SER A 19 -4.17 6.24 -12.30
N LYS A 20 -3.02 5.56 -12.19
CA LYS A 20 -2.88 4.10 -12.29
C LYS A 20 -2.66 3.43 -10.93
N ALA A 21 -2.48 4.23 -9.88
CA ALA A 21 -2.32 3.73 -8.54
C ALA A 21 -3.65 3.19 -8.04
N ILE A 22 -3.61 2.05 -7.39
CA ILE A 22 -4.76 1.52 -6.67
C ILE A 22 -4.69 2.00 -5.23
N GLU A 23 -5.84 2.33 -4.64
CA GLU A 23 -5.93 2.68 -3.23
C GLU A 23 -6.52 1.47 -2.48
N ARG A 24 -5.83 1.01 -1.44
CA ARG A 24 -6.25 -0.12 -0.61
C ARG A 24 -6.12 0.26 0.85
N MET A 25 -7.13 -0.13 1.62
CA MET A 25 -7.13 0.03 3.06
C MET A 25 -6.26 -1.05 3.67
N LEU A 26 -5.18 -0.64 4.34
CA LEU A 26 -4.30 -1.54 5.06
C LEU A 26 -4.75 -1.56 6.52
N HIS A 27 -5.15 -2.73 7.00
CA HIS A 27 -5.46 -2.93 8.41
C HIS A 27 -4.18 -3.32 9.14
N PHE A 28 -3.68 -2.45 10.00
CA PHE A 28 -2.53 -2.73 10.85
C PHE A 28 -2.98 -2.98 12.28
N MET A 29 -2.62 -4.12 12.85
CA MET A 29 -2.79 -4.39 14.28
C MET A 29 -1.45 -4.23 14.99
N HIS A 30 -1.36 -3.27 15.89
CA HIS A 30 -0.22 -3.11 16.79
C HIS A 30 -0.68 -3.36 18.23
N GLY A 31 -0.61 -4.61 18.67
CA GLY A 31 -1.14 -5.03 19.96
C GLY A 31 -2.67 -4.93 20.00
N THR A 32 -3.21 -4.07 20.87
CA THR A 32 -4.67 -3.83 21.00
C THR A 32 -5.21 -2.74 20.09
N LEU A 33 -4.34 -2.03 19.36
CA LEU A 33 -4.73 -0.95 18.46
C LEU A 33 -4.79 -1.46 17.03
N SER A 34 -6.01 -1.55 16.50
CA SER A 34 -6.25 -1.66 15.07
C SER A 34 -6.28 -0.27 14.44
N LYS A 35 -5.54 -0.08 13.35
CA LYS A 35 -5.53 1.14 12.56
C LYS A 35 -5.74 0.79 11.10
N ASP A 36 -6.72 1.43 10.49
CA ASP A 36 -6.93 1.39 9.05
C ASP A 36 -6.24 2.58 8.40
N GLU A 37 -5.29 2.32 7.51
CA GLU A 37 -4.57 3.35 6.75
C GLU A 37 -4.80 3.15 5.25
N LEU A 38 -5.30 4.20 4.57
CA LEU A 38 -5.43 4.20 3.13
C LEU A 38 -4.05 4.41 2.49
N ARG A 39 -3.61 3.39 1.74
CA ARG A 39 -2.32 3.39 1.04
C ARG A 39 -2.52 3.20 -0.45
N LYS A 40 -1.64 3.84 -1.23
CA LYS A 40 -1.63 3.74 -2.68
C LYS A 40 -0.52 2.79 -3.15
N TYR A 41 -0.87 1.87 -4.05
CA TYR A 41 0.02 0.83 -4.56
C TYR A 41 0.10 0.86 -6.08
N CYS A 42 1.17 0.29 -6.62
CA CYS A 42 1.32 0.14 -8.07
C CYS A 42 0.49 -1.01 -8.67
N SER A 43 0.00 -1.94 -7.83
CA SER A 43 -0.68 -3.17 -8.25
C SER A 43 -1.31 -3.87 -7.05
N GLU A 44 -2.38 -4.65 -7.26
CA GLU A 44 -3.07 -5.42 -6.22
C GLU A 44 -2.14 -6.38 -5.49
N ALA A 45 -1.28 -7.08 -6.23
CA ALA A 45 -0.27 -7.96 -5.67
C ALA A 45 0.69 -7.27 -4.68
N CYS A 46 0.93 -5.96 -4.81
CA CYS A 46 1.75 -5.22 -3.84
C CYS A 46 0.95 -4.88 -2.59
N ALA A 47 -0.34 -4.56 -2.73
CA ALA A 47 -1.22 -4.31 -1.60
C ALA A 47 -1.44 -5.57 -0.76
N GLU A 48 -1.68 -6.71 -1.42
CA GLU A 48 -1.84 -8.01 -0.73
C GLU A 48 -0.56 -8.43 0.01
N LYS A 49 0.61 -8.25 -0.62
CA LYS A 49 1.89 -8.53 0.02
C LYS A 49 2.19 -7.60 1.20
N ASP A 50 1.82 -6.32 1.11
CA ASP A 50 1.97 -5.36 2.22
C ASP A 50 1.07 -5.77 3.39
N GLN A 51 -0.18 -6.17 3.11
CA GLN A 51 -1.13 -6.63 4.11
C GLN A 51 -0.64 -7.91 4.82
N MET A 52 -0.21 -8.91 4.06
CA MET A 52 0.33 -10.16 4.63
C MET A 52 1.57 -9.94 5.48
N ALA A 53 2.45 -8.99 5.11
CA ALA A 53 3.64 -8.68 5.89
C ALA A 53 3.33 -8.03 7.24
N HIS A 54 2.15 -7.43 7.37
CA HIS A 54 1.68 -6.72 8.56
C HIS A 54 0.72 -7.56 9.43
N GLU A 55 0.33 -8.76 8.98
CA GLU A 55 -0.49 -9.73 9.73
C GLU A 55 0.34 -10.80 10.49
N LEU A 56 1.68 -10.79 10.39
CA LEU A 56 2.58 -11.73 11.09
C LEU A 56 3.16 -11.15 12.39
#